data_AF-A0A2S4VMR4-F1
#
_entry.id   AF-A0A2S4VMR4-F1
#
_cell.length_a   1.000
_cell.length_b   1.000
_cell.length_c   1.000
_cell.angle_alpha   90.00
_cell.angle_beta   90.00
_cell.angle_gamma   90.00
#
_symmetry.space_group_name_H-M   'P 1'
#
loop_
_entity.id
_entity.type
_entity.pdbx_description
1 polymer ?
#
loop_
_entity_poly.entity_id
_entity_poly.type
_entity_poly.pdbx_seq_one_letter_code
_entity_poly.pdbx_strand_id
1 'polypeptide(L)'
;MWRSCGDPHFGFKAAGVRIHITRRRAVDRLQQVLFEGGHKQLLGQSFRVGGASFRNVYGMTKEDICHIGRWVSSCYRLYIQQYSRDELKRTSMLLATLNTTWRQIEI
;
A
#
# COMPACT_ATOMS: atom_id res chain seq x y z
N MET A 1 -9.11 -22.23 20.13
CA MET A 1 -10.30 -21.91 19.31
C MET A 1 -9.82 -21.37 17.97
N TRP A 2 -9.61 -22.26 17.01
CA TRP A 2 -9.06 -21.95 15.69
C TRP A 2 -10.19 -21.41 14.80
N ARG A 3 -10.02 -20.22 14.21
CA ARG A 3 -10.99 -19.66 13.25
C ARG A 3 -11.00 -20.52 11.99
N SER A 4 -12.20 -20.86 11.51
CA SER A 4 -12.43 -21.69 10.33
C SER A 4 -11.65 -21.20 9.11
N CYS A 5 -10.88 -22.11 8.54
CA CYS A 5 -10.20 -21.96 7.26
C CYS A 5 -11.26 -21.75 6.17
N GLY A 6 -11.51 -20.51 5.76
CA GLY A 6 -12.56 -20.18 4.78
C GLY A 6 -13.08 -18.76 4.85
N ASP A 7 -12.82 -18.04 5.94
CA ASP A 7 -13.24 -16.64 6.10
C ASP A 7 -12.24 -15.66 5.44
N PRO A 8 -12.61 -14.93 4.36
CA PRO A 8 -11.77 -13.89 3.75
C PRO A 8 -11.33 -12.86 4.79
N HIS A 9 -10.04 -12.54 4.89
CA HIS A 9 -9.53 -11.62 5.91
C HIS A 9 -10.09 -10.19 5.77
N PHE A 10 -10.44 -9.78 4.54
CA PHE A 10 -11.04 -8.48 4.25
C PHE A 10 -12.57 -8.58 4.20
N GLY A 11 -13.22 -7.97 5.18
CA GLY A 11 -14.66 -7.92 5.30
C GLY A 11 -15.08 -7.05 6.49
N PHE A 12 -16.33 -6.64 6.50
CA PHE A 12 -16.92 -5.88 7.62
C PHE A 12 -18.22 -6.54 8.05
N LYS A 13 -18.68 -6.25 9.27
CA LYS A 13 -20.00 -6.69 9.73
C LYS A 13 -21.01 -5.58 9.49
N ALA A 14 -22.15 -5.91 8.89
CA ALA A 14 -23.29 -5.03 8.77
C ALA A 14 -24.55 -5.80 9.12
N ALA A 15 -25.39 -5.23 10.00
CA ALA A 15 -26.61 -5.88 10.51
C ALA A 15 -26.38 -7.33 11.01
N GLY A 16 -25.26 -7.57 11.70
CA GLY A 16 -24.89 -8.89 12.22
C GLY A 16 -24.32 -9.86 11.18
N VAL A 17 -24.39 -9.55 9.88
CA VAL A 17 -23.87 -10.39 8.80
C VAL A 17 -22.46 -9.96 8.41
N ARG A 18 -21.58 -10.94 8.19
CA ARG A 18 -20.23 -10.70 7.67
C ARG A 18 -20.29 -10.51 6.15
N ILE A 19 -19.86 -9.35 5.68
CA ILE A 19 -19.79 -9.02 4.25
C ILE A 19 -18.33 -9.09 3.82
N HIS A 20 -18.04 -9.98 2.88
CA HIS A 20 -16.71 -10.08 2.29
C HIS A 20 -16.48 -8.96 1.27
N ILE A 21 -15.29 -8.36 1.32
CA ILE A 21 -14.88 -7.37 0.33
C ILE A 21 -14.36 -8.11 -0.89
N THR A 22 -15.06 -7.99 -2.01
CA THR A 22 -14.58 -8.52 -3.29
C THR A 22 -13.50 -7.61 -3.87
N ARG A 23 -12.59 -8.19 -4.67
CA ARG A 23 -11.56 -7.43 -5.40
C ARG A 23 -12.17 -6.25 -6.16
N ARG A 24 -13.28 -6.49 -6.89
CA ARG A 24 -13.97 -5.47 -7.68
C ARG A 24 -14.41 -4.30 -6.81
N ARG A 25 -15.13 -4.55 -5.72
CA ARG A 25 -15.59 -3.49 -4.80
C ARG A 25 -14.43 -2.70 -4.20
N ALA A 26 -13.34 -3.38 -3.82
CA ALA A 26 -12.15 -2.71 -3.29
C ALA A 26 -11.49 -1.79 -4.33
N VAL A 27 -11.28 -2.31 -5.55
CA VAL A 27 -10.65 -1.56 -6.64
C VAL A 27 -11.52 -0.38 -7.05
N ASP A 28 -12.82 -0.59 -7.25
CA ASP A 28 -13.77 0.46 -7.64
C ASP A 28 -13.78 1.59 -6.60
N ARG A 29 -13.84 1.23 -5.30
CA ARG A 29 -13.84 2.22 -4.23
C ARG A 29 -12.51 2.98 -4.14
N LEU A 30 -11.38 2.29 -4.25
CA LEU A 30 -10.06 2.93 -4.24
C LEU A 30 -9.89 3.88 -5.43
N GLN A 31 -10.28 3.46 -6.63
CA GLN A 31 -10.22 4.29 -7.83
C GLN A 31 -11.11 5.53 -7.71
N GLN A 32 -12.31 5.37 -7.16
CA GLN A 32 -13.20 6.50 -6.90
C GLN A 32 -12.56 7.52 -5.95
N VAL A 33 -12.07 7.08 -4.79
CA VAL A 33 -11.44 7.98 -3.81
C VAL A 33 -10.21 8.68 -4.40
N LEU A 34 -9.39 7.95 -5.16
CA LEU A 34 -8.22 8.54 -5.82
C LEU A 34 -8.63 9.54 -6.91
N PHE A 35 -9.68 9.25 -7.67
CA PHE A 35 -10.21 10.17 -8.68
C PHE A 35 -10.73 11.45 -8.04
N GLU A 36 -11.52 11.34 -6.96
CA GLU A 36 -12.05 12.46 -6.18
C GLU A 36 -10.92 13.31 -5.57
N GLY A 37 -9.83 12.66 -5.15
CA GLY A 37 -8.60 13.32 -4.69
C GLY A 37 -7.68 13.87 -5.79
N GLY A 38 -8.08 13.79 -7.08
CA GLY A 38 -7.28 14.31 -8.20
C GLY A 38 -6.18 13.37 -8.73
N HIS A 39 -6.09 12.14 -8.23
CA HIS A 39 -5.07 11.14 -8.55
C HIS A 39 -5.53 10.09 -9.57
N LYS A 40 -6.12 10.55 -10.69
CA LYS A 40 -6.80 9.70 -11.69
C LYS A 40 -5.91 8.63 -12.36
N GLN A 41 -4.60 8.80 -12.31
CA GLN A 41 -3.61 7.91 -12.95
C GLN A 41 -3.08 6.83 -12.00
N LEU A 42 -3.43 6.87 -10.70
CA LEU A 42 -2.95 5.88 -9.74
C LEU A 42 -3.80 4.62 -9.79
N LEU A 43 -3.15 3.49 -10.05
CA LEU A 43 -3.74 2.16 -10.06
C LEU A 43 -3.05 1.28 -9.02
N GLY A 44 -3.61 0.08 -8.77
CA GLY A 44 -3.01 -0.90 -7.87
C GLY A 44 -1.53 -1.20 -8.16
N GLN A 45 -1.14 -1.20 -9.45
CA GLN A 45 0.25 -1.36 -9.85
C GLN A 45 1.13 -0.21 -9.38
N SER A 46 0.66 1.04 -9.46
CA SER A 46 1.37 2.22 -8.98
C SER A 46 1.75 2.11 -7.51
N PHE A 47 0.87 1.55 -6.68
CA PHE A 47 1.18 1.29 -5.26
C PHE A 47 2.27 0.22 -5.07
N ARG A 48 2.27 -0.83 -5.90
CA ARG A 48 3.35 -1.85 -5.85
C ARG A 48 4.69 -1.25 -6.26
N VAL A 49 4.71 -0.46 -7.33
CA VAL A 49 5.93 0.24 -7.80
C VAL A 49 6.42 1.21 -6.73
N GLY A 50 5.55 2.12 -6.28
CA GLY A 50 5.87 3.13 -5.28
C GLY A 50 6.35 2.51 -3.97
N GLY A 51 5.68 1.46 -3.48
CA GLY A 51 6.07 0.78 -2.25
C GLY A 51 7.44 0.08 -2.32
N ALA A 52 7.82 -0.44 -3.47
CA ALA A 52 9.14 -1.04 -3.66
C ALA A 52 10.24 0.02 -3.81
N SER A 53 9.98 1.05 -4.63
CA SER A 53 10.82 2.25 -4.72
C SER A 53 11.09 2.85 -3.34
N PHE A 54 10.03 3.06 -2.56
CA PHE A 54 10.09 3.58 -1.21
C PHE A 54 11.02 2.73 -0.33
N ARG A 55 10.77 1.43 -0.21
CA ARG A 55 11.61 0.54 0.61
C ARG A 55 13.07 0.53 0.17
N ASN A 56 13.32 0.54 -1.14
CA ASN A 56 14.69 0.55 -1.68
C ASN A 56 15.46 1.80 -1.23
N VAL A 57 14.85 2.99 -1.29
CA VAL A 57 15.57 4.21 -0.93
C VAL A 57 15.79 4.34 0.58
N TYR A 58 14.91 3.76 1.40
CA TYR A 58 15.11 3.70 2.85
C TYR A 58 15.98 2.51 3.31
N GLY A 59 16.79 1.95 2.39
CA GLY A 59 17.87 1.03 2.73
C GLY A 59 17.48 -0.44 2.82
N MET A 60 16.27 -0.81 2.40
CA MET A 60 15.91 -2.24 2.31
C MET A 60 16.66 -2.89 1.15
N THR A 61 17.19 -4.09 1.39
CA THR A 61 17.93 -4.84 0.37
C THR A 61 17.01 -5.24 -0.79
N LYS A 62 17.60 -5.49 -1.97
CA LYS A 62 16.82 -5.92 -3.14
C LYS A 62 16.20 -7.29 -2.90
N GLU A 63 16.90 -8.14 -2.18
CA GLU A 63 16.53 -9.50 -1.80
C GLU A 63 15.25 -9.46 -0.94
N ASP A 64 15.22 -8.60 0.08
CA ASP A 64 14.05 -8.40 0.94
C ASP A 64 12.86 -7.84 0.16
N ILE A 65 13.10 -6.86 -0.72
CA ILE A 65 12.05 -6.26 -1.55
C ILE A 65 11.44 -7.31 -2.49
N CYS A 66 12.28 -8.15 -3.12
CA CYS A 66 11.81 -9.24 -3.99
C CYS A 66 11.02 -10.28 -3.19
N HIS A 67 11.51 -10.63 -2.01
CA HIS A 67 10.85 -11.57 -1.11
C HIS A 67 9.45 -11.07 -0.70
N ILE A 68 9.35 -9.84 -0.20
CA ILE A 68 8.07 -9.24 0.23
C ILE A 68 7.14 -9.02 -0.96
N GLY A 69 7.68 -8.58 -2.10
CA GLY A 69 6.93 -8.33 -3.33
C GLY A 69 6.51 -9.59 -4.09
N ARG A 70 7.01 -10.76 -3.68
CA ARG A 70 6.92 -12.05 -4.36
C ARG A 70 7.35 -11.96 -5.83
N TRP A 71 8.45 -11.26 -6.08
CA TRP A 71 9.01 -11.11 -7.40
C TRP A 71 9.98 -12.25 -7.69
N VAL A 72 9.65 -13.04 -8.71
CA VAL A 72 10.45 -14.20 -9.14
C VAL A 72 11.50 -13.80 -10.19
N SER A 73 11.33 -12.63 -10.82
CA SER A 73 12.23 -12.12 -11.86
C SER A 73 12.81 -10.75 -11.52
N SER A 74 13.80 -10.33 -12.29
CA SER A 74 14.46 -9.01 -12.21
C SER A 74 13.56 -7.82 -12.61
N CYS A 75 12.25 -8.02 -12.82
CA CYS A 75 11.28 -6.97 -13.11
C CYS A 75 11.24 -5.85 -12.06
N TYR A 76 11.71 -6.12 -10.84
CA TYR A 76 11.87 -5.12 -9.78
C TYR A 76 12.75 -3.94 -10.19
N ARG A 77 13.70 -4.14 -11.11
CA ARG A 77 14.60 -3.10 -11.60
C ARG A 77 13.86 -1.96 -12.32
N LEU A 78 12.73 -2.26 -12.97
CA LEU A 78 11.86 -1.25 -13.58
C LEU A 78 11.12 -0.40 -12.52
N TYR A 79 11.06 -0.89 -11.28
CA TYR A 79 10.35 -0.24 -10.19
C TYR A 79 11.26 0.50 -9.22
N ILE A 80 12.58 0.41 -9.38
CA ILE A 80 13.55 1.18 -8.60
C ILE A 80 13.82 2.48 -9.34
N GLN A 81 13.12 3.54 -8.93
CA GLN A 81 13.38 4.89 -9.40
C GLN A 81 14.45 5.53 -8.52
N GLN A 82 15.33 6.34 -9.12
CA GLN A 82 16.23 7.19 -8.36
C GLN A 82 15.48 8.44 -7.90
N TYR A 83 15.63 8.78 -6.62
CA TYR A 83 15.04 9.96 -6.02
C TYR A 83 16.14 10.90 -5.55
N SER A 84 15.94 12.20 -5.75
CA SER A 84 16.83 13.24 -5.26
C SER A 84 16.78 13.32 -3.72
N ARG A 85 17.83 13.89 -3.12
CA ARG A 85 17.87 14.11 -1.66
C ARG A 85 16.70 14.97 -1.17
N ASP A 86 16.26 15.93 -1.97
CA ASP A 86 15.14 16.81 -1.63
C ASP A 86 13.80 16.08 -1.64
N GLU A 87 13.56 15.20 -2.62
CA GLU A 87 12.37 14.34 -2.63
C GLU A 87 12.33 13.42 -1.42
N LEU A 88 13.48 12.87 -1.01
CA LEU A 88 13.57 12.02 0.18
C LEU A 88 13.35 12.79 1.47
N LYS A 89 13.90 14.01 1.56
CA LYS A 89 13.68 14.90 2.70
C LYS A 89 12.19 15.25 2.83
N ARG A 90 11.54 15.67 1.73
CA ARG A 90 10.09 15.97 1.72
C ARG A 90 9.26 14.75 2.11
N THR A 91 9.59 13.58 1.56
CA THR A 91 8.90 12.33 1.88
C THR A 91 9.05 11.95 3.35
N SER A 92 10.27 12.09 3.90
CA SER A 92 10.56 11.82 5.32
C SER A 92 9.75 12.74 6.23
N MET A 93 9.66 14.03 5.88
CA MET A 93 8.83 14.99 6.62
C MET A 93 7.35 14.62 6.57
N LEU A 94 6.83 14.25 5.39
CA LEU A 94 5.44 13.82 5.24
C LEU A 94 5.12 12.59 6.11
N LEU A 95 6.03 11.61 6.15
CA LEU A 95 5.89 10.41 6.97
C LEU A 95 5.92 10.72 8.47
N ALA A 96 6.77 11.65 8.89
CA ALA A 96 6.80 12.10 10.29
C ALA A 96 5.48 12.76 10.69
N THR A 97 4.91 13.60 9.81
CA THR A 97 3.58 14.19 10.01
C THR A 97 2.50 13.11 10.08
N LEU A 98 2.45 12.21 9.09
CA LEU A 98 1.50 11.09 9.06
C LEU A 98 1.56 10.24 10.33
N ASN A 99 2.75 9.89 10.80
CA ASN A 99 2.93 9.09 12.02
C ASN A 99 2.45 9.85 13.27
N THR A 100 2.69 11.16 13.33
CA THR A 100 2.21 12.01 14.43
C THR A 100 0.68 12.08 14.43
N THR A 101 0.06 12.34 13.28
CA THR A 101 -1.40 12.41 13.15
C THR A 101 -2.06 11.05 13.41
N TRP A 102 -1.46 9.96 12.95
CA TRP A 102 -2.00 8.62 13.17
C TRP A 102 -2.01 8.21 14.65
N ARG A 103 -0.99 8.61 15.42
CA ARG A 103 -0.95 8.39 16.87
C ARG A 103 -2.01 9.19 17.64
N GLN A 104 -2.53 10.27 17.05
CA GLN A 104 -3.60 11.07 17.64
C GLN A 104 -4.99 10.50 17.35
N ILE A 105 -5.11 9.57 16.39
CA ILE A 105 -6.34 8.83 16.11
C ILE A 105 -6.35 7.59 17.03
N GLU A 106 -6.59 7.81 18.32
CA GLU A 106 -7.04 6.71 19.19
C GLU A 106 -8.56 6.54 18.98
N ILE A 107 -8.97 5.30 18.70
CA ILE A 107 -10.39 4.86 18.64
C ILE A 107 -10.72 4.18 19.96
#